data_AF-A0A527H981-F1
#
_entry.id   AF-A0A527H981-F1
#
_cell.length_a   1.000
_cell.length_b   1.000
_cell.length_c   1.000
_cell.angle_alpha   90.00
_cell.angle_beta   90.00
_cell.angle_gamma   90.00
#
_symmetry.space_group_name_H-M   'P 1'
#
loop_
_entity.id
_entity.type
_entity.pdbx_description
1 polymer ?
#
loop_
_entity_poly.entity_id
_entity_poly.type
_entity_poly.pdbx_seq_one_letter_code
_entity_poly.pdbx_strand_id
1 'polypeptide(L)'
;LTIRTGRSGHVVGGVWFAVDDGESRVAYSADVVPDSNVFVMDTIPHCDLLVLDASYGADPVPGTARAREISQWVARHSDGCLLPTPLSGRSLELIAALPGPFAIHAGMRSSLEAQIGATAALLPGVSALLRRRLQEAADWTDADPLPS
;
A
#
# COMPACT_ATOMS: atom_id res chain seq x y z
N LEU A 1 -32.34 1.83 -4.61
CA LEU A 1 -30.97 1.27 -4.62
C LEU A 1 -29.94 2.40 -4.65
N THR A 2 -29.09 2.46 -3.63
CA THR A 2 -27.99 3.42 -3.51
C THR A 2 -26.69 2.67 -3.28
N ILE A 3 -25.62 3.10 -3.96
CA ILE A 3 -24.27 2.54 -3.80
C ILE A 3 -23.39 3.60 -3.16
N ARG A 4 -22.68 3.22 -2.11
CA ARG A 4 -21.65 4.03 -1.46
C ARG A 4 -20.32 3.29 -1.55
N THR A 5 -19.24 4.02 -1.81
CA THR A 5 -17.89 3.47 -1.83
C THR A 5 -17.00 4.23 -0.86
N GLY A 6 -15.89 3.60 -0.48
CA GLY A 6 -14.81 4.25 0.24
C GLY A 6 -13.50 3.52 0.03
N ARG A 7 -12.39 4.20 0.32
CA ARG A 7 -11.03 3.68 0.15
C ARG A 7 -10.81 2.48 1.08
N SER A 8 -10.17 1.43 0.58
CA SER A 8 -9.96 0.20 1.36
C SER A 8 -8.71 0.23 2.25
N GLY A 9 -7.82 1.22 2.08
CA GLY A 9 -6.52 1.25 2.76
C GLY A 9 -5.51 0.22 2.25
N HIS A 10 -5.86 -0.60 1.25
CA HIS A 10 -4.96 -1.65 0.75
C HIS A 10 -4.02 -1.16 -0.35
N VAL A 11 -4.56 -0.51 -1.38
CA VAL A 11 -3.85 0.04 -2.55
C VAL A 11 -4.55 1.30 -3.06
N VAL A 12 -3.86 2.13 -3.84
CA VAL A 12 -4.53 3.22 -4.58
C VAL A 12 -5.57 2.64 -5.53
N GLY A 13 -6.81 3.15 -5.46
CA GLY A 13 -7.94 2.67 -6.25
C GLY A 13 -8.68 1.46 -5.64
N GLY A 14 -8.15 0.86 -4.57
CA GLY A 14 -8.86 -0.16 -3.80
C GLY A 14 -10.05 0.45 -3.05
N VAL A 15 -11.22 -0.17 -3.18
CA VAL A 15 -12.47 0.30 -2.57
C VAL A 15 -13.24 -0.82 -1.91
N TRP A 16 -13.93 -0.49 -0.83
CA TRP A 16 -15.11 -1.21 -0.39
C TRP A 16 -16.36 -0.57 -0.98
N PHE A 17 -17.47 -1.30 -1.04
CA PHE A 17 -18.77 -0.73 -1.40
C PHE A 17 -19.89 -1.26 -0.53
N ALA A 18 -20.90 -0.41 -0.29
CA ALA A 18 -22.12 -0.74 0.41
C ALA A 18 -23.32 -0.47 -0.51
N VAL A 19 -24.21 -1.46 -0.61
CA VAL A 19 -25.45 -1.41 -1.38
C VAL A 19 -26.61 -1.32 -0.41
N ASP A 20 -27.49 -0.36 -0.63
CA ASP A 20 -28.67 -0.07 0.21
C ASP A 20 -29.91 -0.04 -0.68
N ASP A 21 -30.91 -0.84 -0.38
CA ASP A 21 -32.18 -0.87 -1.12
C ASP A 21 -33.30 -0.05 -0.48
N GLY A 22 -33.07 0.51 0.72
CA GLY A 22 -34.04 1.23 1.53
C GLY A 22 -34.56 0.43 2.73
N GLU A 23 -34.37 -0.89 2.76
CA GLU A 23 -34.79 -1.78 3.85
C GLU A 23 -33.59 -2.49 4.50
N SER A 24 -32.59 -2.85 3.70
CA SER A 24 -31.38 -3.54 4.13
C SER A 24 -30.14 -2.96 3.46
N ARG A 25 -29.01 -3.09 4.15
CA ARG A 25 -27.71 -2.67 3.65
C ARG A 25 -26.69 -3.80 3.76
N VAL A 26 -26.06 -4.10 2.63
CA VAL A 26 -24.96 -5.07 2.54
C VAL A 26 -23.67 -4.35 2.16
N ALA A 27 -22.58 -4.63 2.87
CA ALA A 27 -21.24 -4.13 2.54
C ALA A 27 -20.33 -5.27 2.08
N TYR A 28 -19.54 -5.00 1.04
CA TYR A 28 -18.47 -5.89 0.56
C TYR A 28 -17.14 -5.12 0.63
N SER A 29 -16.17 -5.68 1.33
CA SER A 29 -14.91 -4.96 1.62
C SER A 29 -13.76 -5.26 0.66
N ALA A 30 -13.77 -6.43 0.00
CA ALA A 30 -12.55 -7.01 -0.59
C ALA A 30 -11.38 -6.97 0.41
N ASP A 31 -10.15 -6.78 -0.08
CA ASP A 31 -8.97 -6.51 0.73
C ASP A 31 -9.03 -5.12 1.38
N VAL A 32 -9.06 -5.10 2.71
CA VAL A 32 -8.97 -3.88 3.53
C VAL A 32 -7.78 -3.93 4.46
N VAL A 33 -7.15 -2.78 4.67
CA VAL A 33 -6.05 -2.62 5.64
C VAL A 33 -6.31 -1.33 6.43
N PRO A 34 -7.03 -1.41 7.57
CA PRO A 34 -7.36 -0.25 8.39
C PRO A 34 -6.12 0.48 8.93
N ASP A 35 -5.08 -0.28 9.27
CA ASP A 35 -3.88 0.23 9.95
C ASP A 35 -2.68 0.40 8.99
N SER A 36 -2.92 0.72 7.72
CA SER A 36 -1.82 1.04 6.79
C SER A 36 -1.11 2.32 7.23
N ASN A 37 0.22 2.33 7.13
CA ASN A 37 1.03 3.53 7.37
C ASN A 37 1.13 4.44 6.14
N VAL A 38 0.50 4.04 5.02
CA VAL A 38 0.57 4.75 3.74
C VAL A 38 -0.80 5.14 3.24
N PHE A 39 -1.74 4.20 3.22
CA PHE A 39 -3.04 4.39 2.57
C PHE A 39 -4.12 4.77 3.58
N VAL A 40 -5.03 5.66 3.15
CA VAL A 40 -6.23 5.95 3.93
C VAL A 40 -7.27 4.86 3.70
N MET A 41 -7.86 4.35 4.77
CA MET A 41 -9.11 3.59 4.72
C MET A 41 -10.28 4.47 5.17
N ASP A 42 -11.34 4.51 4.38
CA ASP A 42 -12.62 5.07 4.83
C ASP A 42 -13.35 4.06 5.71
N THR A 43 -14.00 4.51 6.77
CA THR A 43 -14.80 3.63 7.64
C THR A 43 -15.95 3.01 6.86
N ILE A 44 -16.04 1.67 6.87
CA ILE A 44 -17.19 0.94 6.33
C ILE A 44 -18.43 1.34 7.16
N PRO A 45 -19.53 1.80 6.52
CA PRO A 45 -20.71 2.24 7.25
C PRO A 45 -21.40 1.06 7.94
N HIS A 46 -22.21 1.37 8.96
CA HIS A 46 -23.13 0.38 9.53
C HIS A 46 -23.95 -0.30 8.44
N CYS A 47 -24.04 -1.63 8.49
CA CYS A 47 -24.73 -2.50 7.55
C CYS A 47 -25.31 -3.71 8.28
N ASP A 48 -26.30 -4.38 7.68
CA ASP A 48 -26.96 -5.57 8.22
C ASP A 48 -26.13 -6.84 7.93
N LEU A 49 -25.36 -6.82 6.85
CA LEU A 49 -24.42 -7.87 6.46
C LEU A 49 -23.12 -7.27 5.94
N LEU A 50 -22.00 -7.74 6.49
CA LEU A 50 -20.65 -7.45 5.99
C LEU A 50 -20.03 -8.72 5.40
N VAL A 51 -19.65 -8.66 4.13
CA VAL A 51 -18.83 -9.67 3.46
C VAL A 51 -17.39 -9.17 3.43
N LEU A 52 -16.51 -9.87 4.16
CA LEU A 52 -15.10 -9.52 4.32
C LEU A 52 -14.17 -10.67 3.89
N ASP A 53 -12.99 -10.30 3.39
CA ASP A 53 -11.87 -11.23 3.21
C ASP A 53 -11.14 -11.42 4.55
N ALA A 54 -10.86 -12.67 4.91
CA ALA A 54 -10.19 -13.08 6.15
C ALA A 54 -8.95 -13.94 5.88
N SER A 55 -8.28 -13.75 4.74
CA SER A 55 -7.17 -14.59 4.26
C SER A 55 -5.97 -14.71 5.20
N TYR A 56 -5.71 -13.72 6.06
CA TYR A 56 -4.51 -13.67 6.91
C TYR A 56 -4.74 -14.07 8.38
N GLY A 57 -5.99 -14.43 8.75
CA GLY A 57 -6.34 -14.78 10.13
C GLY A 57 -6.06 -13.65 11.14
N ALA A 58 -6.04 -14.01 12.43
CA ALA A 58 -5.71 -13.06 13.50
C ALA A 58 -4.19 -12.97 13.69
N ASP A 59 -3.51 -12.23 12.81
CA ASP A 59 -2.10 -11.88 12.98
C ASP A 59 -1.96 -10.80 14.06
N PRO A 60 -1.39 -11.11 15.24
CA PRO A 60 -1.30 -10.15 16.33
C PRO A 60 -0.18 -9.11 16.12
N VAL A 61 0.66 -9.26 15.09
CA VAL A 61 1.81 -8.40 14.87
C VAL A 61 1.39 -7.15 14.09
N PRO A 62 1.49 -5.94 14.67
CA PRO A 62 1.11 -4.72 13.98
C PRO A 62 1.96 -4.47 12.73
N GLY A 63 1.38 -3.85 11.70
CA GLY A 63 2.08 -3.52 10.46
C GLY A 63 3.34 -2.66 10.68
N THR A 64 3.32 -1.75 11.66
CA THR A 64 4.48 -0.94 12.06
C THR A 64 5.64 -1.78 12.60
N ALA A 65 5.33 -2.83 13.37
CA ALA A 65 6.35 -3.76 13.88
C ALA A 65 6.98 -4.55 12.72
N ARG A 66 6.15 -5.04 11.78
CA ARG A 66 6.63 -5.73 10.57
C ARG A 66 7.51 -4.82 9.70
N ALA A 67 7.09 -3.57 9.47
CA ALA A 67 7.87 -2.59 8.71
C ALA A 67 9.25 -2.33 9.34
N ARG A 68 9.30 -2.22 10.68
CA ARG A 68 10.56 -2.09 11.42
C ARG A 68 11.45 -3.33 11.29
N GLU A 69 10.88 -4.53 11.40
CA GLU A 69 11.62 -5.78 11.25
C GLU A 69 12.20 -5.95 9.85
N ILE A 70 11.43 -5.62 8.81
CA ILE A 70 11.91 -5.60 7.42
C ILE A 70 13.07 -4.60 7.26
N SER A 71 12.90 -3.38 7.75
CA SER A 71 13.93 -2.34 7.68
C SER A 71 15.23 -2.75 8.40
N GLN A 72 15.11 -3.34 9.59
CA GLN A 72 16.25 -3.88 10.33
C GLN A 72 16.90 -5.07 9.61
N TRP A 73 16.11 -5.92 8.96
CA TRP A 73 16.63 -7.04 8.18
C TRP A 73 17.43 -6.53 6.98
N VAL A 74 16.88 -5.60 6.20
CA VAL A 74 17.57 -4.99 5.04
C VAL A 74 18.88 -4.33 5.47
N ALA A 75 18.88 -3.58 6.59
CA ALA A 75 20.07 -2.92 7.11
C ALA A 75 21.22 -3.87 7.50
N ARG A 76 20.94 -5.16 7.73
CA ARG A 76 21.96 -6.19 8.03
C ARG A 76 22.54 -6.86 6.79
N HIS A 77 21.98 -6.60 5.61
CA HIS A 77 22.42 -7.21 4.34
C HIS A 77 23.12 -6.14 3.49
N SER A 78 24.41 -5.93 3.76
CA SER A 78 25.23 -4.89 3.10
C SER A 78 25.43 -5.13 1.60
N ASP A 79 25.28 -6.37 1.13
CA ASP A 79 25.42 -6.73 -0.28
C ASP A 79 24.12 -6.45 -1.08
N GLY A 80 23.13 -5.81 -0.44
CA GLY A 80 21.83 -5.51 -1.02
C GLY A 80 20.85 -6.68 -0.96
N CYS A 81 19.61 -6.40 -1.36
CA CYS A 81 18.56 -7.41 -1.49
C CYS A 81 17.55 -7.03 -2.57
N LEU A 82 17.02 -8.03 -3.29
CA LEU A 82 15.92 -7.84 -4.21
C LEU A 82 14.59 -8.08 -3.48
N LEU A 83 13.68 -7.10 -3.53
CA LEU A 83 12.35 -7.19 -2.93
C LEU A 83 11.28 -7.20 -4.04
N PRO A 84 10.77 -8.37 -4.44
CA PRO A 84 9.74 -8.44 -5.47
C PRO A 84 8.41 -7.90 -4.93
N THR A 85 7.82 -6.96 -5.66
CA THR A 85 6.57 -6.31 -5.26
C THR A 85 5.62 -6.15 -6.44
N PRO A 86 4.30 -6.11 -6.20
CA PRO A 86 3.34 -5.70 -7.21
C PRO A 86 3.59 -4.24 -7.65
N LEU A 87 3.14 -3.91 -8.87
CA LEU A 87 3.20 -2.54 -9.39
C LEU A 87 2.40 -1.54 -8.54
N SER A 88 1.43 -2.01 -7.75
CA SER A 88 0.60 -1.18 -6.87
C SER A 88 0.56 -1.65 -5.42
N GLY A 89 0.32 -0.70 -4.51
CA GLY A 89 0.16 -1.02 -3.08
C GLY A 89 1.48 -1.17 -2.34
N ARG A 90 1.92 -2.43 -2.17
CA ARG A 90 3.03 -2.82 -1.28
C ARG A 90 4.33 -2.08 -1.57
N SER A 91 4.60 -1.75 -2.83
CA SER A 91 5.78 -0.97 -3.22
C SER A 91 5.88 0.36 -2.48
N LEU A 92 4.76 1.08 -2.28
CA LEU A 92 4.77 2.35 -1.56
C LEU A 92 5.04 2.17 -0.06
N GLU A 93 4.52 1.11 0.56
CA GLU A 93 4.79 0.80 1.97
C GLU A 93 6.27 0.49 2.21
N LEU A 94 6.92 -0.23 1.30
CA LEU A 94 8.35 -0.52 1.42
C LEU A 94 9.21 0.73 1.19
N ILE A 95 8.88 1.58 0.22
CA ILE A 95 9.56 2.87 0.02
C ILE A 95 9.44 3.75 1.27
N ALA A 96 8.29 3.74 1.95
CA ALA A 96 8.09 4.46 3.20
C ALA A 96 8.87 3.86 4.38
N ALA A 97 8.96 2.52 4.48
CA ALA A 97 9.54 1.81 5.62
C ALA A 97 11.08 1.70 5.58
N LEU A 98 11.67 1.59 4.40
CA LEU A 98 13.11 1.46 4.22
C LEU A 98 13.73 2.85 4.12
N PRO A 99 14.74 3.24 4.92
CA PRO A 99 15.30 4.60 4.89
C PRO A 99 16.47 4.78 3.92
N GLY A 100 17.09 3.69 3.46
CA GLY A 100 18.29 3.72 2.63
C GLY A 100 18.05 4.03 1.15
N PRO A 101 19.12 4.18 0.37
CA PRO A 101 19.03 4.21 -1.09
C PRO A 101 18.43 2.92 -1.61
N PHE A 102 17.73 3.00 -2.74
CA PHE A 102 17.17 1.84 -3.43
C PHE A 102 17.12 2.13 -4.93
N ALA A 103 17.05 1.06 -5.71
CA ALA A 103 16.71 1.14 -7.13
C ALA A 103 15.33 0.53 -7.36
N ILE A 104 14.67 0.97 -8.42
CA ILE A 104 13.45 0.37 -8.94
C ILE A 104 13.69 -0.14 -10.34
N HIS A 105 12.94 -1.15 -10.77
CA HIS A 105 12.90 -1.46 -12.19
C HIS A 105 12.28 -0.28 -12.95
N ALA A 106 12.91 0.17 -14.05
CA ALA A 106 12.49 1.36 -14.79
C ALA A 106 11.00 1.32 -15.20
N GLY A 107 10.49 0.13 -15.51
CA GLY A 107 9.07 -0.09 -15.83
C GLY A 107 8.09 0.17 -14.68
N MET A 108 8.55 0.30 -13.43
CA MET A 108 7.71 0.60 -12.27
C MET A 108 7.46 2.10 -12.09
N ARG A 109 8.35 2.96 -12.62
CA ARG A 109 8.38 4.39 -12.28
C ARG A 109 7.05 5.09 -12.53
N SER A 110 6.48 4.94 -13.73
CA SER A 110 5.20 5.56 -14.09
C SER A 110 4.05 5.12 -13.19
N SER A 111 4.02 3.82 -12.81
CA SER A 111 3.00 3.27 -11.90
C SER A 111 3.15 3.80 -10.48
N LEU A 112 4.38 3.96 -9.99
CA LEU A 112 4.66 4.53 -8.67
C LEU A 112 4.29 6.02 -8.65
N GLU A 113 4.67 6.78 -9.67
CA GLU A 113 4.34 8.20 -9.80
C GLU A 113 2.82 8.43 -9.82
N ALA A 114 2.07 7.63 -10.58
CA ALA A 114 0.61 7.71 -10.64
C ALA A 114 -0.03 7.48 -9.26
N GLN A 115 0.44 6.46 -8.52
CA GLN A 115 -0.08 6.17 -7.18
C GLN A 115 0.28 7.26 -6.17
N ILE A 116 1.52 7.76 -6.20
CA ILE A 116 1.96 8.86 -5.32
C ILE A 116 1.22 10.16 -5.65
N GLY A 117 0.82 10.35 -6.91
CA GLY A 117 -0.01 11.44 -7.40
C GLY A 117 -1.44 11.42 -6.88
N ALA A 118 -1.98 10.23 -6.54
CA ALA A 118 -3.31 10.06 -5.94
C ALA A 118 -3.31 10.45 -4.45
N THR A 119 -2.97 11.70 -4.15
CA THR A 119 -2.77 12.23 -2.79
C THR A 119 -3.93 11.95 -1.84
N ALA A 120 -5.17 11.98 -2.34
CA ALA A 120 -6.35 11.66 -1.54
C ALA A 120 -6.38 10.19 -1.07
N ALA A 121 -5.66 9.26 -1.71
CA ALA A 121 -5.59 7.87 -1.25
C ALA A 121 -4.53 7.65 -0.15
N LEU A 122 -3.72 8.66 0.17
CA LEU A 122 -2.55 8.55 1.03
C LEU A 122 -2.75 9.34 2.34
N LEU A 123 -2.14 8.87 3.42
CA LEU A 123 -2.11 9.59 4.68
C LEU A 123 -1.40 10.95 4.53
N PRO A 124 -1.72 11.95 5.36
CA PRO A 124 -1.08 13.26 5.32
C PRO A 124 0.45 13.17 5.34
N GLY A 125 1.12 13.92 4.46
CA GLY A 125 2.59 13.96 4.36
C GLY A 125 3.23 12.78 3.62
N VAL A 126 2.56 11.63 3.50
CA VAL A 126 3.10 10.43 2.85
C VAL A 126 3.42 10.66 1.38
N SER A 127 2.55 11.36 0.65
CA SER A 127 2.81 11.67 -0.77
C SER A 127 4.10 12.47 -0.96
N ALA A 128 4.38 13.46 -0.10
CA ALA A 128 5.60 14.26 -0.18
C ALA A 128 6.85 13.42 0.15
N LEU A 129 6.77 12.58 1.19
CA LEU A 129 7.82 11.63 1.54
C LEU A 129 8.13 10.71 0.35
N LEU A 130 7.12 10.05 -0.21
CA LEU A 130 7.28 9.09 -1.29
C LEU A 130 7.81 9.73 -2.58
N ARG A 131 7.35 10.94 -2.94
CA ARG A 131 7.89 11.66 -4.11
C ARG A 131 9.39 11.90 -3.96
N ARG A 132 9.83 12.41 -2.80
CA ARG A 132 11.25 12.65 -2.55
C ARG A 132 12.06 11.36 -2.67
N ARG A 133 11.59 10.28 -2.04
CA ARG A 133 12.27 8.98 -2.07
C ARG A 133 12.33 8.38 -3.49
N LEU A 134 11.28 8.54 -4.29
CA LEU A 134 11.25 8.06 -5.67
C LEU A 134 12.14 8.90 -6.61
N GLN A 135 12.32 10.20 -6.33
CA GLN A 135 13.26 11.06 -7.06
C GLN A 135 14.72 10.67 -6.79
N GLU A 136 15.01 10.20 -5.59
CA GLU A 136 16.34 9.71 -5.19
C GLU A 136 16.62 8.27 -5.66
N ALA A 137 15.58 7.54 -6.09
CA ALA A 137 15.71 6.15 -6.51
C ALA A 137 16.35 6.03 -7.89
N ALA A 138 17.35 5.15 -8.02
CA ALA A 138 17.94 4.81 -9.31
C ALA A 138 16.97 3.98 -10.16
N ASP A 139 16.98 4.19 -11.47
CA ASP A 139 16.35 3.28 -12.42
C ASP A 139 17.31 2.15 -12.76
N TRP A 140 16.80 0.92 -12.65
CA TRP A 140 17.51 -0.30 -13.03
C TRP A 140 16.74 -1.01 -14.16
N THR A 141 17.47 -1.62 -15.07
CA THR A 141 16.93 -2.46 -16.15
C THR A 141 17.61 -3.83 -16.14
N ASP A 142 17.00 -4.83 -16.80
CA ASP A 142 17.56 -6.18 -16.89
C ASP A 142 18.97 -6.25 -17.54
N ALA A 143 19.40 -5.17 -18.21
CA ALA A 143 20.74 -5.06 -18.81
C ALA A 143 21.79 -4.51 -17.82
N ASP A 144 21.37 -3.89 -16.72
CA ASP A 144 22.26 -3.28 -15.74
C ASP A 144 22.72 -4.33 -14.70
N PRO A 145 23.97 -4.24 -14.21
CA PRO A 145 24.36 -5.00 -13.03
C PRO A 145 23.47 -4.60 -11.84
N LEU A 146 23.32 -5.51 -10.86
CA LEU A 146 22.62 -5.16 -9.63
C LEU A 146 23.33 -3.96 -8.95
N PRO A 147 22.57 -2.98 -8.43
CA PRO A 147 23.16 -1.84 -7.73
C PRO A 147 23.95 -2.30 -6.51
N SER A 148 25.16 -1.76 -6.35
CA SER A 148 26.02 -1.93 -5.17
C SER A 148 25.59 -1.05 -4.01
#